data_AF-A0A1R2CNA3-F1
#
_entry.id   AF-A0A1R2CNA3-F1
#
_cell.length_a   1.000
_cell.length_b   1.000
_cell.length_c   1.000
_cell.angle_alpha   90.00
_cell.angle_beta   90.00
_cell.angle_gamma   90.00
#
_symmetry.space_group_name_H-M   'P 1'
#
loop_
_entity.id
_entity.type
_entity.pdbx_description
1 polymer ?
#
loop_
_entity_poly.entity_id
_entity_poly.type
_entity_poly.pdbx_seq_one_letter_code
_entity_poly.pdbx_strand_id
1 'polypeptide(L)'
;MKYLVSICLIGMVLGGPGLEQAFKDSNDMDVLSGFLSGLGIPETTSQCFGEKAKIVEKLSSGFENIESASTQHVFNGVKKVADTFKNVPKHLAGCDQSYTLIASKIDKALRTISKPKTLTIVPGESILINGIEILPYLTTAINNLDAGDYFATGQTLAELVNNFMPANLEGLDFN
;
A
#
# COMPACT_ATOMS: atom_id res chain seq x y z
N MET A 1 -34.33 3.98 21.25
CA MET A 1 -34.12 3.41 19.91
C MET A 1 -32.61 3.26 19.74
N LYS A 2 -31.92 2.18 20.16
CA LYS A 2 -32.14 0.73 20.01
C LYS A 2 -32.20 0.27 18.54
N TYR A 3 -31.10 0.45 17.81
CA TYR A 3 -30.72 -0.36 16.66
C TYR A 3 -29.21 -0.65 16.77
N LEU A 4 -28.89 -1.68 17.56
CA LEU A 4 -28.31 -2.95 17.07
C LEU A 4 -26.79 -2.88 16.87
N VAL A 5 -26.09 -2.64 17.99
CA VAL A 5 -24.88 -3.39 18.34
C VAL A 5 -25.31 -4.86 18.45
N SER A 6 -25.30 -5.59 17.34
CA SER A 6 -25.69 -7.01 17.30
C SER A 6 -24.96 -7.77 16.19
N ILE A 7 -23.63 -7.61 16.13
CA ILE A 7 -22.74 -8.50 15.35
C ILE A 7 -21.62 -9.04 16.26
N CYS A 8 -21.92 -9.22 17.55
CA CYS A 8 -21.11 -10.07 18.43
C CYS A 8 -22.05 -11.08 19.05
N LEU A 9 -21.81 -12.37 18.75
CA LEU A 9 -22.20 -13.59 19.49
C LEU A 9 -22.93 -14.72 18.72
N ILE A 10 -22.92 -14.76 17.38
CA ILE A 10 -23.36 -15.97 16.63
C ILE A 10 -22.20 -16.71 15.93
N GLY A 11 -20.96 -16.23 16.06
CA GLY A 11 -19.80 -16.79 15.33
C GLY A 11 -19.00 -17.90 16.01
N MET A 12 -19.36 -18.38 17.22
CA MET A 12 -18.47 -19.30 17.97
C MET A 12 -18.59 -20.80 17.62
N VAL A 13 -19.36 -21.20 16.60
CA VAL A 13 -19.52 -22.65 16.30
C VAL A 13 -19.32 -23.02 14.82
N LEU A 14 -19.18 -22.08 13.89
CA LEU A 14 -19.01 -22.40 12.46
C LEU A 14 -17.85 -21.59 11.84
N GLY A 15 -16.62 -21.96 12.20
CA GLY A 15 -15.40 -21.54 11.50
C GLY A 15 -15.34 -22.18 10.10
N GLY A 16 -16.17 -21.69 9.19
CA GLY A 16 -16.07 -22.02 7.77
C GLY A 16 -15.01 -21.14 7.09
N PRO A 17 -14.21 -21.66 6.16
CA PRO A 17 -13.16 -20.89 5.47
C PRO A 17 -13.67 -19.66 4.70
N GLY A 18 -14.99 -19.56 4.46
CA GLY A 18 -15.60 -18.42 3.78
C GLY A 18 -15.69 -17.13 4.61
N LEU A 19 -15.88 -17.22 5.94
CA LEU A 19 -16.01 -16.03 6.79
C LEU A 19 -14.64 -15.36 7.00
N GLU A 20 -13.60 -16.15 7.29
CA GLU A 20 -12.23 -15.67 7.46
C GLU A 20 -11.71 -15.02 6.17
N GLN A 21 -12.02 -15.62 5.00
CA GLN A 21 -11.65 -15.04 3.72
C GLN A 21 -12.36 -13.70 3.50
N ALA A 22 -13.67 -13.60 3.75
CA ALA A 22 -14.42 -12.35 3.59
C ALA A 22 -13.89 -11.21 4.47
N PHE A 23 -13.44 -11.50 5.70
CA PHE A 23 -12.78 -10.51 6.56
C PHE A 23 -11.43 -10.06 5.99
N LYS A 24 -10.60 -10.99 5.52
CA LYS A 24 -9.31 -10.67 4.87
C LYS A 24 -9.51 -9.79 3.63
N ASP A 25 -10.55 -10.09 2.84
CA ASP A 25 -10.87 -9.35 1.63
C ASP A 25 -11.35 -7.92 1.94
N SER A 26 -12.10 -7.74 3.03
CA SER A 26 -12.49 -6.40 3.51
C SER A 26 -11.26 -5.57 3.86
N ASN A 27 -10.32 -6.15 4.63
CA ASN A 27 -9.11 -5.46 5.06
C ASN A 27 -8.21 -5.07 3.87
N ASP A 28 -8.05 -5.96 2.89
CA ASP A 28 -7.30 -5.68 1.66
C ASP A 28 -7.91 -4.51 0.88
N MET A 29 -9.24 -4.45 0.80
CA MET A 29 -9.96 -3.36 0.14
C MET A 29 -9.89 -2.05 0.92
N ASP A 30 -9.82 -2.09 2.25
CA ASP A 30 -9.63 -0.89 3.07
C ASP A 30 -8.23 -0.30 2.86
N VAL A 31 -7.17 -1.12 2.81
CA VAL A 31 -5.82 -0.65 2.45
C VAL A 31 -5.80 -0.04 1.05
N LEU A 32 -6.42 -0.70 0.08
CA LEU A 32 -6.47 -0.18 -1.29
C LEU A 32 -7.23 1.15 -1.36
N SER A 33 -8.38 1.24 -0.68
CA SER A 33 -9.20 2.45 -0.67
C SER A 33 -8.47 3.61 0.01
N GLY A 34 -7.78 3.33 1.12
CA GLY A 34 -6.91 4.31 1.79
C GLY A 34 -5.77 4.77 0.89
N PHE A 35 -5.14 3.85 0.16
CA PHE A 35 -4.09 4.18 -0.79
C PHE A 35 -4.59 5.09 -1.92
N LEU A 36 -5.76 4.79 -2.50
CA LEU A 36 -6.36 5.65 -3.53
C LEU A 36 -6.75 7.02 -2.96
N SER A 37 -7.40 7.04 -1.79
CA SER A 37 -7.83 8.26 -1.09
C SER A 37 -6.63 9.18 -0.79
N GLY A 38 -5.52 8.62 -0.29
CA GLY A 38 -4.29 9.37 -0.02
C GLY A 38 -3.60 9.94 -1.27
N LEU A 39 -3.93 9.41 -2.46
CA LEU A 39 -3.50 9.97 -3.75
C LEU A 39 -4.49 10.98 -4.34
N GLY A 40 -5.57 11.31 -3.62
CA GLY A 40 -6.64 12.18 -4.09
C GLY A 40 -7.58 11.51 -5.11
N ILE A 41 -7.55 10.18 -5.21
CA ILE A 41 -8.45 9.41 -6.07
C ILE A 41 -9.68 9.03 -5.26
N PRO A 42 -10.91 9.26 -5.76
CA PRO A 42 -12.14 8.90 -5.05
C PRO A 42 -12.13 7.43 -4.60
N GLU A 43 -12.49 7.18 -3.34
CA GLU A 43 -12.51 5.83 -2.76
C GLU A 43 -13.41 4.86 -3.53
N THR A 44 -14.49 5.37 -4.15
CA THR A 44 -15.37 4.58 -5.02
C THR A 44 -14.65 3.95 -6.22
N THR A 45 -13.48 4.48 -6.59
CA THR A 45 -12.60 3.92 -7.64
C THR A 45 -12.04 2.55 -7.24
N SER A 46 -12.03 2.18 -5.95
CA SER A 46 -11.64 0.83 -5.51
C SER A 46 -12.55 -0.25 -6.10
N GLN A 47 -13.79 0.08 -6.48
CA GLN A 47 -14.71 -0.83 -7.16
C GLN A 47 -14.23 -1.24 -8.56
N CYS A 48 -13.31 -0.48 -9.16
CA CYS A 48 -12.64 -0.85 -10.43
C CYS A 48 -11.60 -1.97 -10.26
N PHE A 49 -11.32 -2.36 -9.02
CA PHE A 49 -10.36 -3.41 -8.70
C PHE A 49 -11.14 -4.68 -8.36
N GLY A 50 -10.92 -5.74 -9.15
CA GLY A 50 -11.51 -7.06 -8.89
C GLY A 50 -10.90 -7.75 -7.66
N GLU A 51 -11.35 -8.97 -7.38
CA GLU A 51 -10.98 -9.73 -6.18
C GLU A 51 -9.45 -9.82 -5.89
N LYS A 52 -9.12 -9.43 -4.65
CA LYS A 52 -8.17 -10.08 -3.71
C LYS A 52 -6.72 -10.17 -4.15
N ALA A 53 -6.10 -9.01 -4.28
CA ALA A 53 -4.67 -8.95 -3.98
C ALA A 53 -4.53 -9.10 -2.47
N LYS A 54 -3.88 -10.17 -2.00
CA LYS A 54 -3.47 -10.42 -0.61
C LYS A 54 -2.59 -9.27 -0.07
N ILE A 55 -3.14 -8.08 0.05
CA ILE A 55 -2.44 -6.82 0.26
C ILE A 55 -1.88 -6.82 1.67
N VAL A 56 -2.73 -7.07 2.67
CA VAL A 56 -2.36 -7.14 4.07
C VAL A 56 -1.26 -8.19 4.28
N GLU A 57 -1.42 -9.41 3.75
CA GLU A 57 -0.39 -10.47 3.85
C GLU A 57 0.95 -10.04 3.23
N LYS A 58 0.92 -9.40 2.06
CA LYS A 58 2.15 -8.94 1.39
C LYS A 58 2.80 -7.78 2.13
N LEU A 59 2.01 -6.87 2.71
CA LEU A 59 2.49 -5.75 3.51
C LEU A 59 3.09 -6.24 4.82
N SER A 60 2.40 -7.10 5.59
CA SER A 60 2.94 -7.70 6.80
C SER A 60 4.30 -8.37 6.53
N SER A 61 4.38 -9.20 5.49
CA SER A 61 5.65 -9.84 5.10
C SER A 61 6.72 -8.84 4.62
N GLY A 62 6.33 -7.69 4.07
CA GLY A 62 7.26 -6.62 3.70
C GLY A 62 7.79 -5.88 4.94
N PHE A 63 6.90 -5.60 5.89
CA PHE A 63 7.19 -4.92 7.15
C PHE A 63 8.10 -5.75 8.07
N GLU A 64 7.87 -7.05 8.20
CA GLU A 64 8.78 -7.96 8.92
C GLU A 64 10.22 -7.90 8.37
N ASN A 65 10.39 -7.70 7.05
CA ASN A 65 11.72 -7.54 6.45
C ASN A 65 12.34 -6.17 6.73
N ILE A 66 11.53 -5.12 6.89
CA ILE A 66 11.98 -3.75 7.22
C ILE A 66 12.48 -3.67 8.67
N GLU A 67 11.93 -4.44 9.59
CA GLU A 67 12.36 -4.47 11.00
C GLU A 67 13.65 -5.28 11.21
N SER A 68 14.21 -5.87 10.14
CA SER A 68 15.45 -6.62 10.19
C SER A 68 16.68 -5.72 10.38
N ALA A 69 17.70 -6.23 11.08
CA ALA A 69 19.02 -5.59 11.16
C ALA A 69 19.85 -5.68 9.86
N SER A 70 19.37 -6.43 8.85
CA SER A 70 20.07 -6.61 7.57
C SER A 70 19.57 -5.61 6.52
N THR A 71 20.50 -4.84 5.96
CA THR A 71 20.21 -3.88 4.88
C THR A 71 19.55 -4.53 3.67
N GLN A 72 19.91 -5.78 3.35
CA GLN A 72 19.30 -6.52 2.25
C GLN A 72 17.85 -6.91 2.56
N HIS A 73 17.55 -7.32 3.80
CA HIS A 73 16.18 -7.59 4.21
C HIS A 73 15.37 -6.30 4.20
N VAL A 74 15.89 -5.21 4.76
CA VAL A 74 15.21 -3.90 4.74
C VAL A 74 14.85 -3.50 3.31
N PHE A 75 15.82 -3.56 2.38
CA PHE A 75 15.55 -3.24 0.98
C PHE A 75 14.50 -4.17 0.35
N ASN A 76 14.57 -5.47 0.60
CA ASN A 76 13.58 -6.42 0.10
C ASN A 76 12.17 -6.13 0.65
N GLY A 77 12.07 -5.70 1.91
CA GLY A 77 10.81 -5.30 2.54
C GLY A 77 10.22 -4.06 1.88
N VAL A 78 11.02 -3.00 1.73
CA VAL A 78 10.63 -1.78 1.00
C VAL A 78 10.16 -2.10 -0.42
N LYS A 79 10.95 -2.90 -1.15
CA LYS A 79 10.60 -3.33 -2.51
C LYS A 79 9.28 -4.09 -2.52
N LYS A 80 9.03 -4.95 -1.54
CA LYS A 80 7.81 -5.73 -1.42
C LYS A 80 6.59 -4.84 -1.15
N VAL A 81 6.74 -3.80 -0.33
CA VAL A 81 5.70 -2.78 -0.10
C VAL A 81 5.33 -2.09 -1.42
N ALA A 82 6.30 -1.60 -2.19
CA ALA A 82 6.04 -0.99 -3.49
C ALA A 82 5.43 -1.97 -4.52
N ASP A 83 5.94 -3.21 -4.56
CA ASP A 83 5.44 -4.25 -5.45
C ASP A 83 3.97 -4.66 -5.15
N THR A 84 3.50 -4.47 -3.92
CA THR A 84 2.08 -4.71 -3.55
C THR A 84 1.13 -3.83 -4.37
N PHE A 85 1.52 -2.59 -4.65
CA PHE A 85 0.70 -1.63 -5.40
C PHE A 85 1.05 -1.54 -6.89
N LYS A 86 1.99 -2.35 -7.40
CA LYS A 86 2.47 -2.24 -8.80
C LYS A 86 1.37 -2.39 -9.88
N ASN A 87 0.26 -3.04 -9.55
CA ASN A 87 -0.86 -3.21 -10.47
C ASN A 87 -1.84 -2.03 -10.42
N VAL A 88 -1.77 -1.18 -9.39
CA VAL A 88 -2.66 -0.03 -9.22
C VAL A 88 -2.67 0.89 -10.44
N PRO A 89 -1.52 1.31 -11.00
CA PRO A 89 -1.49 2.11 -12.23
C PRO A 89 -2.29 1.50 -13.38
N LYS A 90 -2.11 0.20 -13.63
CA LYS A 90 -2.76 -0.52 -14.73
C LYS A 90 -4.28 -0.56 -14.54
N HIS A 91 -4.74 -0.85 -13.32
CA HIS A 91 -6.17 -0.87 -13.01
C HIS A 91 -6.80 0.52 -13.08
N LEU A 92 -6.11 1.56 -12.59
CA LEU A 92 -6.59 2.94 -12.67
C LEU A 92 -6.74 3.42 -14.12
N ALA A 93 -5.72 3.22 -14.95
CA ALA A 93 -5.78 3.61 -16.36
C ALA A 93 -6.86 2.85 -17.14
N GLY A 94 -7.17 1.61 -16.73
CA GLY A 94 -8.26 0.82 -17.30
C GLY A 94 -9.65 1.15 -16.74
N CYS A 95 -9.73 1.77 -15.57
CA CYS A 95 -10.99 2.15 -14.91
C CYS A 95 -11.63 3.38 -15.59
N ASP A 96 -10.84 4.43 -15.81
CA ASP A 96 -11.28 5.66 -16.46
C ASP A 96 -10.10 6.33 -17.17
N GLN A 97 -10.32 6.86 -18.38
CA GLN A 97 -9.28 7.52 -19.16
C GLN A 97 -8.69 8.75 -18.46
N SER A 98 -9.48 9.44 -17.63
CA SER A 98 -9.04 10.59 -16.83
C SER A 98 -7.93 10.22 -15.85
N TYR A 99 -7.79 8.96 -15.46
CA TYR A 99 -6.73 8.50 -14.56
C TYR A 99 -5.41 8.16 -15.26
N THR A 100 -5.34 8.19 -16.60
CA THR A 100 -4.13 7.78 -17.35
C THR A 100 -2.87 8.52 -16.89
N LEU A 101 -2.98 9.84 -16.69
CA LEU A 101 -1.85 10.68 -16.26
C LEU A 101 -1.39 10.33 -14.85
N ILE A 102 -2.32 10.27 -13.88
CA ILE A 102 -1.98 9.96 -12.49
C ILE A 102 -1.47 8.51 -12.35
N ALA A 103 -2.02 7.56 -13.10
CA ALA A 103 -1.53 6.19 -13.18
C ALA A 103 -0.06 6.13 -13.62
N SER A 104 0.32 6.88 -14.66
CA SER A 104 1.72 6.94 -15.11
C SER A 104 2.65 7.51 -14.03
N LYS A 105 2.21 8.53 -13.28
CA LYS A 105 2.97 9.09 -12.16
C LYS A 105 3.15 8.08 -11.02
N ILE A 106 2.08 7.36 -10.66
CA ILE A 106 2.13 6.29 -9.65
C ILE A 106 3.09 5.18 -10.09
N ASP A 107 3.02 4.71 -11.34
CA ASP A 107 3.92 3.66 -11.85
C ASP A 107 5.39 4.08 -11.75
N LYS A 108 5.70 5.33 -12.12
CA LYS A 108 7.06 5.85 -12.02
C LYS A 108 7.54 5.95 -10.56
N ALA A 109 6.69 6.42 -9.66
CA ALA A 109 6.98 6.50 -8.24
C ALA A 109 7.27 5.11 -7.64
N LEU A 110 6.39 4.13 -7.86
CA LEU A 110 6.56 2.75 -7.38
C LEU A 110 7.83 2.10 -7.94
N ARG A 111 8.13 2.29 -9.23
CA ARG A 111 9.39 1.81 -9.83
C ARG A 111 10.61 2.47 -9.22
N THR A 112 10.53 3.76 -8.89
CA THR A 112 11.62 4.50 -8.25
C THR A 112 11.92 3.97 -6.86
N ILE A 113 10.87 3.64 -6.09
CA ILE A 113 11.01 3.01 -4.77
C ILE A 113 11.58 1.58 -4.90
N SER A 114 11.05 0.76 -5.83
CA SER A 114 11.50 -0.63 -6.01
C SER A 114 12.89 -0.77 -6.65
N LYS A 115 13.35 0.24 -7.39
CA LYS A 115 14.64 0.28 -8.10
C LYS A 115 15.24 1.68 -8.01
N PRO A 116 15.74 2.08 -6.83
CA PRO A 116 16.28 3.41 -6.63
C PRO A 116 17.61 3.64 -7.36
N LYS A 117 17.90 4.90 -7.66
CA LYS A 117 19.22 5.31 -8.16
C LYS A 117 20.23 5.36 -7.02
N THR A 118 19.80 5.85 -5.86
CA THR A 118 20.58 5.84 -4.62
C THR A 118 19.74 5.29 -3.48
N LEU A 119 20.38 4.46 -2.67
CA LEU A 119 19.78 3.83 -1.49
C LEU A 119 20.77 3.93 -0.34
N THR A 120 20.33 4.47 0.78
CA THR A 120 21.07 4.46 2.04
C THR A 120 20.19 3.85 3.11
N ILE A 121 20.69 2.84 3.80
CA ILE A 121 19.97 2.15 4.86
C ILE A 121 20.88 2.12 6.08
N VAL A 122 20.40 2.74 7.16
CA VAL A 122 20.90 2.55 8.51
C VAL A 122 19.77 1.85 9.27
N PRO A 123 19.85 0.51 9.46
CA PRO A 123 18.75 -0.27 10.03
C PRO A 123 18.25 0.31 11.37
N GLY A 124 16.94 0.50 11.49
CA GLY A 124 16.31 1.08 12.67
C GLY A 124 16.47 2.60 12.85
N GLU A 125 17.26 3.28 12.01
CA GLU A 125 17.54 4.71 12.16
C GLU A 125 17.10 5.54 10.95
N SER A 126 17.43 5.12 9.73
CA SER A 126 17.16 5.89 8.51
C SER A 126 17.12 5.00 7.27
N ILE A 127 16.19 5.32 6.37
CA ILE A 127 16.12 4.73 5.03
C ILE A 127 15.92 5.87 4.04
N LEU A 128 16.95 6.17 3.25
CA LEU A 128 16.90 7.19 2.20
C LEU A 128 16.82 6.53 0.82
N ILE A 129 15.81 6.89 0.05
CA ILE A 129 15.65 6.52 -1.36
C ILE A 129 15.76 7.79 -2.17
N ASN A 130 16.78 7.89 -3.02
CA ASN A 130 17.06 9.10 -3.82
C ASN A 130 17.10 10.39 -2.98
N GLY A 131 17.59 10.29 -1.73
CA GLY A 131 17.67 11.42 -0.79
C GLY A 131 16.37 11.74 -0.04
N ILE A 132 15.29 10.99 -0.25
CA ILE A 132 14.03 11.12 0.48
C ILE A 132 14.02 10.11 1.63
N GLU A 133 13.81 10.59 2.84
CA GLU A 133 13.71 9.76 4.05
C GLU A 133 12.34 9.08 4.09
N ILE A 134 12.34 7.75 4.13
CA ILE A 134 11.10 6.95 4.04
C ILE A 134 10.77 6.16 5.31
N LEU A 135 11.72 6.01 6.25
CA LEU A 135 11.49 5.24 7.46
C LEU A 135 10.27 5.74 8.26
N PRO A 136 10.04 7.06 8.46
CA PRO A 136 8.87 7.54 9.19
C PRO A 136 7.53 7.08 8.58
N TYR A 137 7.41 7.07 7.25
CA TYR A 137 6.21 6.58 6.58
C TYR A 137 6.01 5.07 6.78
N LEU A 138 7.11 4.30 6.68
CA LEU A 138 7.05 2.86 6.89
C LEU A 138 6.69 2.53 8.34
N THR A 139 7.31 3.20 9.32
CA THR A 139 6.99 3.02 10.74
C THR A 139 5.53 3.37 11.05
N THR A 140 5.00 4.49 10.52
CA THR A 140 3.58 4.82 10.69
C THR A 140 2.67 3.78 10.03
N ALA A 141 3.01 3.30 8.83
CA ALA A 141 2.23 2.28 8.14
C ALA A 141 2.25 0.93 8.88
N ILE A 142 3.40 0.54 9.47
CA ILE A 142 3.54 -0.64 10.34
C ILE A 142 2.61 -0.50 11.54
N ASN A 143 2.71 0.62 12.26
CA ASN A 143 1.89 0.86 13.46
C ASN A 143 0.38 0.85 13.14
N ASN A 144 -0.03 1.43 12.00
CA ASN A 144 -1.42 1.40 11.56
C ASN A 144 -1.87 -0.03 11.24
N LEU A 145 -1.04 -0.81 10.56
CA LEU A 145 -1.37 -2.18 10.20
C LEU A 145 -1.50 -3.07 11.44
N ASP A 146 -0.59 -2.94 12.41
CA ASP A 146 -0.61 -3.67 13.67
C ASP A 146 -1.81 -3.29 14.55
N ALA A 147 -2.26 -2.04 14.47
CA ALA A 147 -3.48 -1.57 15.12
C ALA A 147 -4.77 -2.02 14.40
N GLY A 148 -4.67 -2.64 13.22
CA GLY A 148 -5.82 -2.99 12.38
C GLY A 148 -6.45 -1.81 11.63
N ASP A 149 -5.76 -0.66 11.57
CA ASP A 149 -6.18 0.50 10.79
C ASP A 149 -5.70 0.38 9.33
N TYR A 150 -6.38 -0.51 8.60
CA TYR A 150 -6.06 -0.84 7.21
C TYR A 150 -6.17 0.37 6.28
N PHE A 151 -7.18 1.21 6.48
CA PHE A 151 -7.38 2.41 5.67
C PHE A 151 -6.25 3.43 5.89
N ALA A 152 -5.89 3.73 7.16
CA ALA A 152 -4.78 4.63 7.44
C ALA A 152 -3.42 4.06 7.00
N THR A 153 -3.27 2.73 7.01
CA THR A 153 -2.11 2.05 6.41
C THR A 153 -2.00 2.41 4.92
N GLY A 154 -3.10 2.29 4.18
CA GLY A 154 -3.18 2.69 2.78
C GLY A 154 -2.81 4.16 2.55
N GLN A 155 -3.39 5.07 3.33
CA GLN A 155 -3.13 6.51 3.22
C GLN A 155 -1.66 6.86 3.46
N THR A 156 -1.05 6.28 4.50
CA THR A 156 0.36 6.52 4.83
C THR A 156 1.28 6.07 3.69
N LEU A 157 0.98 4.92 3.08
CA LEU A 157 1.74 4.41 1.94
C LEU A 157 1.51 5.24 0.67
N ALA A 158 0.34 5.86 0.51
CA ALA A 158 0.10 6.82 -0.55
C ALA A 158 0.92 8.09 -0.38
N GLU A 159 1.04 8.62 0.84
CA GLU A 159 1.92 9.76 1.14
C GLU A 159 3.39 9.45 0.80
N LEU A 160 3.86 8.25 1.16
CA LEU A 160 5.18 7.77 0.75
C LEU A 160 5.34 7.80 -0.77
N VAL A 161 4.40 7.21 -1.51
CA VAL A 161 4.46 7.16 -2.98
C VAL A 161 4.39 8.56 -3.60
N ASN A 162 3.59 9.46 -3.02
CA ASN A 162 3.43 10.83 -3.51
C ASN A 162 4.76 11.61 -3.51
N ASN A 163 5.64 11.37 -2.53
CA ASN A 163 6.98 11.98 -2.49
C ASN A 163 7.87 11.61 -3.69
N PHE A 164 7.56 10.52 -4.41
CA PHE A 164 8.30 10.08 -5.60
C PHE A 164 7.56 10.36 -6.91
N MET A 165 6.37 10.96 -6.85
CA MET A 165 5.63 11.30 -8.07
C MET A 165 6.27 12.48 -8.77
N PRO A 166 6.52 12.38 -10.09
CA PRO A 166 7.08 13.50 -10.83
C PRO A 166 6.05 14.62 -11.03
N ALA A 167 6.49 15.87 -10.91
CA ALA A 167 5.64 17.05 -11.12
C ALA A 167 5.09 17.09 -12.56
N ASN A 168 5.95 16.81 -13.54
CA ASN A 168 5.67 16.66 -14.97
C ASN A 168 6.17 15.29 -15.48
N LEU A 169 5.59 14.78 -16.57
CA LEU A 169 6.06 13.54 -17.22
C LEU A 169 7.20 13.79 -18.23
N GLU A 170 7.79 14.99 -18.26
CA GLU A 170 8.83 15.35 -19.23
C GLU A 170 10.13 14.59 -18.94
N GLY A 171 10.76 14.04 -19.97
CA GLY A 171 12.03 13.30 -19.86
C GLY A 171 11.93 11.86 -19.38
N LEU A 172 10.73 11.26 -19.42
CA LEU A 172 10.57 9.85 -19.11
C LEU A 172 11.06 8.97 -20.26
N ASP A 173 12.26 8.44 -20.11
CA ASP A 173 12.68 7.25 -20.84
C ASP A 173 11.89 6.04 -20.30
N PHE A 174 11.05 5.46 -21.17
CA PHE A 174 10.23 4.28 -20.89
C PHE A 174 10.94 2.97 -21.26
N ASN A 175 12.24 3.04 -21.56
CA ASN A 175 13.09 1.89 -21.89
C ASN A 175 13.48 1.08 -20.63
#